data_AF-A0AAD8SHJ1-F1
#
_entry.id   AF-A0AAD8SHJ1-F1
#
_cell.length_a   1.000
_cell.length_b   1.000
_cell.length_c   1.000
_cell.angle_alpha   90.00
_cell.angle_beta   90.00
_cell.angle_gamma   90.00
#
_symmetry.space_group_name_H-M   'P 1'
#
loop_
_entity.id
_entity.type
_entity.pdbx_description
1 polymer ?
#
loop_
_entity_poly.entity_id
_entity_poly.type
_entity_poly.pdbx_seq_one_letter_code
_entity_poly.pdbx_strand_id
1 'polypeptide(L)'
;MTFFGRPTGRNSNGRLIIDFVAKKLRLPLVPPFLSQNGSFSQGANFAVSGATALDISFFKDIPIASQIALNTTSSVQLQWFESLKPSLCSPAPECPPTFFHKSLFFVGEFGFNDYSFSLLGKTMPQVRSSVPDVVRSIAEATED
;
A
#
# COMPACT_ATOMS: atom_id res chain seq x y z
N MET A 1 -5.28 1.95 25.74
CA MET A 1 -4.33 3.06 25.57
C MET A 1 -3.79 3.02 24.15
N THR A 2 -3.80 4.14 23.40
CA THR A 2 -3.17 4.21 22.07
C THR A 2 -1.73 4.72 22.19
N PHE A 3 -0.83 4.27 21.32
CA PHE A 3 0.60 4.64 21.36
C PHE A 3 0.80 6.15 21.17
N PHE A 4 -0.01 6.79 20.33
CA PHE A 4 0.09 8.22 20.04
C PHE A 4 -0.80 9.09 20.93
N GLY A 5 -1.50 8.51 21.92
CA GLY A 5 -2.43 9.25 22.79
C GLY A 5 -3.69 9.79 22.08
N ARG A 6 -3.84 9.53 20.78
CA ARG A 6 -5.01 9.88 19.96
C ARG A 6 -5.35 8.78 18.96
N PRO A 7 -6.59 8.71 18.43
CA PRO A 7 -6.92 7.85 17.30
C PRO A 7 -6.10 8.25 16.07
N THR A 8 -5.54 7.26 15.36
CA THR A 8 -4.75 7.49 14.14
C THR A 8 -5.36 6.88 12.88
N GLY A 9 -6.44 6.10 13.00
CA GLY A 9 -7.02 5.35 11.89
C GLY A 9 -6.18 4.15 11.43
N ARG A 10 -5.08 3.82 12.10
CA ARG A 10 -4.26 2.64 11.79
C ARG A 10 -4.85 1.41 12.47
N ASN A 11 -4.83 0.26 11.79
CA ASN A 11 -5.39 -1.03 12.23
C ASN A 11 -4.59 -1.69 13.38
N SER A 12 -4.38 -0.96 14.47
CA SER A 12 -3.61 -1.37 15.66
C SER A 12 -3.86 -0.34 16.77
N ASN A 13 -3.09 -0.39 17.86
CA ASN A 13 -3.08 0.65 18.90
C ASN A 13 -2.39 1.96 18.44
N GLY A 14 -2.18 2.14 17.15
CA GLY A 14 -1.45 3.23 16.53
C GLY A 14 -0.21 2.78 15.75
N ARG A 15 0.54 1.78 16.24
CA ARG A 15 1.79 1.33 15.59
C ARG A 15 1.60 0.16 14.63
N LEU A 16 2.29 0.21 13.49
CA LEU A 16 2.39 -0.86 12.50
C LEU A 16 3.84 -1.38 12.42
N ILE A 17 4.06 -2.52 11.76
CA ILE A 17 5.39 -3.13 11.59
C ILE A 17 6.43 -2.13 11.03
N ILE A 18 6.02 -1.29 10.08
CA ILE A 18 6.89 -0.28 9.46
C ILE A 18 7.43 0.74 10.47
N ASP A 19 6.72 1.02 11.57
CA ASP A 19 7.19 1.98 12.57
C ASP A 19 8.32 1.39 13.42
N PHE A 20 8.29 0.07 13.65
CA PHE A 20 9.34 -0.61 14.37
C PHE A 20 10.61 -0.70 13.52
N VAL A 21 10.46 -0.95 12.21
CA VAL A 21 11.55 -0.88 11.24
C VAL A 21 12.13 0.53 11.19
N ALA A 22 11.28 1.56 11.00
CA ALA A 22 11.71 2.96 10.98
C ALA A 22 12.45 3.34 12.27
N LYS A 23 11.92 2.99 13.44
CA LYS A 23 12.57 3.22 14.74
C LYS A 23 13.94 2.55 14.82
N LYS A 24 14.07 1.30 14.36
CA LYS A 24 15.34 0.56 14.42
C LYS A 24 16.40 1.17 13.50
N LEU A 25 15.98 1.64 12.33
CA LEU A 25 16.85 2.30 11.33
C LEU A 25 17.05 3.80 11.60
N ARG A 26 16.42 4.35 12.65
CA ARG A 26 16.42 5.78 12.98
C ARG A 26 15.84 6.66 11.86
N LEU A 27 14.86 6.13 11.14
CA LEU A 27 14.06 6.85 10.15
C LEU A 27 12.83 7.50 10.82
N PRO A 28 12.34 8.63 10.28
CA PRO A 28 11.11 9.25 10.76
C PRO A 28 9.88 8.38 10.47
N LEU A 29 8.82 8.58 11.25
CA LEU A 29 7.52 8.00 10.94
C LEU A 29 6.91 8.74 9.75
N VAL A 30 6.36 7.98 8.80
CA VAL A 30 5.84 8.54 7.55
C VAL A 30 4.35 8.90 7.67
N PRO A 31 3.94 10.09 7.22
CA PRO A 31 2.53 10.49 7.19
C PRO A 31 1.76 9.74 6.09
N PRO A 32 0.43 9.56 6.23
CA PRO A 32 -0.39 9.02 5.16
C PRO A 32 -0.45 10.00 3.97
N PHE A 33 -0.26 9.49 2.75
CA PHE A 33 -0.22 10.28 1.53
C PHE A 33 -1.51 11.09 1.29
N LEU A 34 -2.66 10.50 1.62
CA LEU A 34 -3.97 11.14 1.46
C LEU A 34 -4.29 12.20 2.55
N SER A 35 -3.34 12.56 3.42
CA SER A 35 -3.54 13.64 4.38
C SER A 35 -3.37 15.02 3.74
N GLN A 36 -4.29 15.94 4.03
CA GLN A 36 -4.36 17.26 3.38
C GLN A 36 -3.20 18.21 3.70
N ASN A 37 -2.36 17.92 4.70
CA ASN A 37 -1.33 18.84 5.23
C ASN A 37 0.06 18.18 5.43
N GLY A 38 0.38 17.10 4.70
CA GLY A 38 1.65 16.37 4.86
C GLY A 38 2.80 16.98 4.08
N SER A 39 3.95 17.22 4.73
CA SER A 39 5.24 17.30 4.01
C SER A 39 5.78 15.90 3.81
N PHE A 40 6.11 15.54 2.57
CA PHE A 40 6.57 14.20 2.20
C PHE A 40 8.08 14.11 1.96
N SER A 41 8.83 15.15 2.29
CA SER A 41 10.29 15.23 2.10
C SER A 41 11.07 14.14 2.85
N GLN A 42 10.49 13.60 3.92
CA GLN A 42 11.06 12.53 4.74
C GLN A 42 10.36 11.17 4.54
N GLY A 43 9.52 11.05 3.51
CA GLY A 43 8.78 9.84 3.17
C GLY A 43 7.26 10.01 3.29
N ALA A 44 6.54 9.05 2.75
CA ALA A 44 5.08 9.00 2.72
C ALA A 44 4.60 7.54 2.86
N ASN A 45 3.38 7.36 3.37
CA ASN A 45 2.71 6.07 3.42
C ASN A 45 1.52 6.05 2.46
N PHE A 46 1.62 5.24 1.42
CA PHE A 46 0.57 5.04 0.41
C PHE A 46 -0.40 3.90 0.74
N ALA A 47 -0.10 3.12 1.78
CA ALA A 47 -0.87 1.93 2.13
C ALA A 47 -2.29 2.28 2.58
N VAL A 48 -3.27 1.59 2.00
CA VAL A 48 -4.68 1.66 2.38
C VAL A 48 -5.14 0.31 2.91
N SER A 49 -5.87 0.35 4.04
CA SER A 49 -6.50 -0.85 4.59
C SER A 49 -7.49 -1.45 3.59
N GLY A 50 -7.41 -2.75 3.35
CA GLY A 50 -8.29 -3.44 2.40
C GLY A 50 -7.80 -3.42 0.95
N ALA A 51 -6.65 -2.79 0.67
CA ALA A 51 -6.05 -2.81 -0.66
C ALA A 51 -5.70 -4.23 -1.12
N THR A 52 -5.92 -4.51 -2.40
CA THR A 52 -5.66 -5.79 -3.06
C THR A 52 -4.45 -5.69 -3.98
N ALA A 53 -3.82 -6.83 -4.29
CA ALA A 53 -2.88 -6.91 -5.40
C ALA A 53 -3.64 -6.86 -6.74
N LEU A 54 -4.65 -7.71 -6.85
CA LEU A 54 -5.48 -7.81 -8.05
C LEU A 54 -6.38 -6.59 -8.22
N ASP A 55 -6.72 -6.31 -9.48
CA ASP A 55 -7.67 -5.26 -9.84
C ASP A 55 -9.06 -5.53 -9.25
N ILE A 56 -9.77 -4.45 -8.89
CA ILE A 56 -11.11 -4.54 -8.29
C ILE A 56 -12.11 -5.33 -9.17
N SER A 57 -11.92 -5.33 -10.50
CA SER A 57 -12.74 -6.08 -11.45
C SER A 57 -12.67 -7.60 -11.24
N PHE A 58 -11.61 -8.12 -10.63
CA PHE A 58 -11.50 -9.54 -10.26
C PHE A 58 -12.59 -9.97 -9.25
N PHE A 59 -13.08 -9.03 -8.43
CA PHE A 59 -14.07 -9.27 -7.39
C PHE A 59 -15.50 -8.92 -7.82
N LYS A 60 -15.72 -8.48 -9.07
CA LYS A 60 -17.03 -7.98 -9.56
C LYS A 60 -18.16 -9.02 -9.39
N ASP A 61 -17.83 -10.30 -9.55
CA ASP A 61 -18.79 -11.41 -9.51
C ASP A 61 -18.99 -11.95 -8.08
N ILE A 62 -18.38 -11.33 -7.07
CA ILE A 62 -18.53 -11.67 -5.66
C ILE A 62 -19.35 -10.57 -4.98
N PRO A 63 -20.65 -10.78 -4.70
CA PRO A 63 -21.59 -9.71 -4.34
C PRO A 63 -21.17 -8.84 -3.15
N ILE A 64 -20.60 -9.44 -2.11
CA ILE A 64 -20.17 -8.68 -0.92
C ILE A 64 -18.85 -7.97 -1.21
N ALA A 65 -17.89 -8.65 -1.85
CA ALA A 65 -16.59 -8.09 -2.14
C ALA A 65 -16.67 -6.90 -3.10
N SER A 66 -17.53 -6.98 -4.12
CA SER A 66 -17.72 -5.90 -5.10
C SER A 66 -18.27 -4.61 -4.49
N GLN A 67 -18.93 -4.68 -3.33
CA GLN A 67 -19.45 -3.51 -2.61
C GLN A 67 -18.43 -2.88 -1.66
N ILE A 68 -17.48 -3.66 -1.14
CA ILE A 68 -16.52 -3.20 -0.13
C ILE A 68 -15.12 -2.95 -0.68
N ALA A 69 -14.77 -3.54 -1.83
CA ALA A 69 -13.47 -3.35 -2.46
C ALA A 69 -13.35 -1.91 -2.97
N LEU A 70 -12.35 -1.19 -2.47
CA LEU A 70 -12.04 0.16 -2.91
C LEU A 70 -10.96 0.13 -3.99
N ASN A 71 -11.01 1.07 -4.93
CA ASN A 71 -9.99 1.23 -5.96
C ASN A 71 -8.69 1.81 -5.39
N THR A 72 -7.98 0.99 -4.61
CA THR A 72 -6.77 1.35 -3.83
C THR A 72 -5.73 0.22 -3.92
N THR A 73 -5.72 -0.47 -5.05
CA THR A 73 -4.86 -1.62 -5.35
C THR A 73 -3.38 -1.27 -5.26
N SER A 74 -2.50 -2.28 -5.28
CA SER A 74 -1.05 -2.08 -5.38
C SER A 74 -0.69 -1.13 -6.53
N SER A 75 -1.28 -1.31 -7.71
CA SER A 75 -1.05 -0.46 -8.88
C SER A 75 -1.49 0.99 -8.66
N VAL A 76 -2.64 1.23 -8.02
CA VAL A 76 -3.10 2.58 -7.68
C VAL A 76 -2.16 3.24 -6.66
N GLN A 77 -1.68 2.50 -5.67
CA GLN A 77 -0.73 3.02 -4.67
C GLN A 77 0.62 3.37 -5.32
N LEU A 78 1.08 2.59 -6.30
CA LEU A 78 2.27 2.93 -7.10
C LEU A 78 2.04 4.17 -7.96
N GLN A 79 0.88 4.32 -8.60
CA GLN A 79 0.54 5.54 -9.34
C GLN A 79 0.56 6.78 -8.44
N TRP A 80 0.09 6.66 -7.18
CA TRP A 80 0.21 7.76 -6.22
C TRP A 80 1.68 8.09 -5.90
N PHE A 81 2.53 7.08 -5.72
CA PHE A 81 3.96 7.30 -5.56
C PHE A 81 4.56 8.01 -6.78
N GLU A 82 4.26 7.55 -7.99
CA GLU A 82 4.71 8.19 -9.23
C GLU A 82 4.25 9.64 -9.33
N SER A 83 3.01 9.94 -8.94
CA SER A 83 2.49 11.31 -8.92
C SER A 83 3.19 12.21 -7.89
N LEU A 84 3.74 11.64 -6.82
CA LEU A 84 4.46 12.38 -5.79
C LEU A 84 5.90 12.72 -6.22
N LYS A 85 6.57 11.85 -6.98
CA LYS A 85 8.01 11.97 -7.29
C LYS A 85 8.44 13.38 -7.74
N PRO A 86 7.79 14.02 -8.75
CA PRO A 86 8.23 15.33 -9.23
C PRO A 86 8.24 16.42 -8.14
N SER A 87 7.33 16.33 -7.17
CA SER A 87 7.25 17.30 -6.06
C SER A 87 8.44 17.18 -5.09
N LEU A 88 9.08 16.00 -5.01
CA LEU A 88 10.18 15.74 -4.07
C LEU A 88 11.51 16.31 -4.56
N CYS A 89 11.67 16.50 -5.86
CA CYS A 89 12.89 16.99 -6.50
C CYS A 89 12.70 18.34 -7.21
N SER A 90 11.63 19.06 -6.89
CA SER A 90 11.37 20.41 -7.39
C SER A 90 12.58 21.33 -7.17
N PRO A 91 12.94 22.20 -8.15
CA PRO A 91 12.19 22.56 -9.37
C PRO A 91 12.45 21.67 -10.59
N ALA A 92 13.17 20.55 -10.44
CA ALA A 92 13.43 19.67 -11.59
C ALA A 92 12.11 19.04 -12.09
N PRO A 93 11.91 18.91 -13.41
CA PRO A 93 10.73 18.25 -13.97
C PRO A 93 10.71 16.74 -13.68
N GLU A 94 11.88 16.13 -13.54
CA GLU A 94 12.06 14.71 -13.18
C GLU A 94 13.17 14.59 -12.14
N CYS A 95 13.03 13.61 -11.25
CA CYS A 95 14.05 13.35 -10.24
C CYS A 95 15.25 12.65 -10.88
N PRO A 96 16.49 13.01 -10.49
CA PRO A 96 17.68 12.29 -10.94
C PRO A 96 17.56 10.78 -10.65
N PRO A 97 18.13 9.89 -11.48
CA PRO A 97 18.09 8.44 -11.24
C PRO A 97 18.61 8.02 -9.86
N THR A 98 19.56 8.78 -9.31
CA THR A 98 20.16 8.53 -8.01
C THR A 98 19.35 9.05 -6.82
N PHE A 99 18.26 9.78 -7.06
CA PHE A 99 17.51 10.49 -6.02
C PHE A 99 17.01 9.54 -4.92
N PHE A 100 16.54 8.35 -5.30
CA PHE A 100 16.01 7.35 -4.37
C PHE A 100 17.03 6.29 -3.91
N HIS A 101 18.31 6.38 -4.28
CA HIS A 101 19.32 5.35 -3.96
C HIS A 101 19.54 5.12 -2.46
N LYS A 102 19.17 6.08 -1.61
CA LYS A 102 19.26 5.97 -0.14
C LYS A 102 17.90 5.87 0.53
N SER A 103 16.84 5.68 -0.25
CA SER A 103 15.48 5.52 0.26
C SER A 103 15.19 4.07 0.61
N LEU A 104 14.33 3.88 1.60
CA LEU A 104 13.79 2.56 1.94
C LEU A 104 12.37 2.47 1.39
N PHE A 105 12.12 1.47 0.54
CA PHE A 105 10.79 1.10 0.11
C PHE A 105 10.31 -0.10 0.92
N PHE A 106 9.15 0.05 1.55
CA PHE A 106 8.46 -1.04 2.24
C PHE A 106 7.17 -1.34 1.48
N VAL A 107 7.15 -2.46 0.76
CA VAL A 107 6.03 -2.87 -0.09
C VAL A 107 5.36 -4.10 0.51
N GLY A 108 4.04 -4.05 0.68
CA GLY A 108 3.23 -5.12 1.27
C GLY A 108 2.62 -4.77 2.64
N GLU A 109 1.85 -5.66 3.26
CA GLU A 109 1.49 -7.01 2.79
C GLU A 109 0.26 -6.96 1.84
N PHE A 110 0.47 -7.34 0.59
CA PHE A 110 -0.60 -7.55 -0.39
C PHE A 110 -0.93 -9.04 -0.47
N GLY A 111 -2.15 -9.39 -0.89
CA GLY A 111 -2.61 -10.78 -1.04
C GLY A 111 -3.59 -11.23 0.05
N PHE A 112 -3.45 -10.79 1.30
CA PHE A 112 -4.39 -11.16 2.36
C PHE A 112 -5.84 -10.74 2.02
N ASN A 113 -6.01 -9.51 1.53
CA ASN A 113 -7.32 -8.99 1.15
C ASN A 113 -7.86 -9.69 -0.10
N ASP A 114 -6.99 -10.04 -1.06
CA ASP A 114 -7.36 -10.77 -2.27
C ASP A 114 -8.01 -12.12 -1.93
N TYR A 115 -7.41 -12.87 -1.02
CA TYR A 115 -7.95 -14.16 -0.58
C TYR A 115 -9.19 -13.98 0.29
N SER A 116 -9.16 -13.03 1.24
CA SER A 116 -10.28 -12.77 2.15
C SER A 116 -11.54 -12.37 1.40
N PHE A 117 -11.43 -11.45 0.44
CA PHE A 117 -12.55 -11.05 -0.41
C PHE A 117 -13.00 -12.17 -1.33
N SER A 118 -12.07 -12.98 -1.85
CA SER A 118 -12.42 -14.13 -2.69
C SER A 118 -13.25 -15.17 -1.92
N LEU A 119 -12.91 -15.44 -0.66
CA LEU A 119 -13.60 -16.41 0.19
C LEU A 119 -15.05 -16.02 0.53
N LEU A 120 -15.46 -14.77 0.27
CA LEU A 120 -16.84 -14.33 0.43
C LEU A 120 -17.79 -14.91 -0.65
N GLY A 121 -17.27 -15.49 -1.73
CA GLY A 121 -18.09 -16.08 -2.79
C GLY A 121 -17.42 -17.17 -3.62
N LYS A 122 -16.17 -17.54 -3.35
CA LYS A 122 -15.44 -18.60 -4.05
C LYS A 122 -15.06 -19.73 -3.10
N THR A 123 -14.97 -20.94 -3.63
CA THR A 123 -14.48 -22.13 -2.92
C THR A 123 -12.96 -22.10 -2.78
N MET A 124 -12.42 -22.84 -1.81
CA MET A 124 -10.96 -22.93 -1.60
C MET A 124 -10.17 -23.29 -2.87
N PRO A 125 -10.58 -24.27 -3.72
CA PRO A 125 -9.89 -24.53 -4.98
C PRO A 125 -9.87 -23.35 -5.95
N GLN A 126 -10.97 -22.60 -6.04
CA GLN A 126 -11.07 -21.40 -6.90
C GLN A 126 -10.22 -20.23 -6.37
N VAL A 127 -10.10 -20.10 -5.04
CA VAL A 127 -9.18 -19.13 -4.43
C VAL A 127 -7.73 -19.55 -4.65
N ARG A 128 -7.44 -20.85 -4.50
CA ARG A 128 -6.09 -21.39 -4.73
C ARG A 128 -5.62 -21.18 -6.17
N SER A 129 -6.52 -21.24 -7.15
CA SER A 129 -6.16 -21.00 -8.54
C SER A 129 -5.74 -19.55 -8.84
N SER A 130 -6.09 -18.57 -8.00
CA SER A 130 -5.65 -17.17 -8.19
C SER A 130 -4.32 -16.83 -7.52
N VAL A 131 -3.72 -17.76 -6.76
CA VAL A 131 -2.42 -17.54 -6.09
C VAL A 131 -1.33 -17.09 -7.08
N PRO A 132 -1.15 -17.70 -8.28
CA PRO A 132 -0.13 -17.26 -9.22
C PRO A 132 -0.31 -15.82 -9.69
N ASP A 133 -1.55 -15.36 -9.87
CA ASP A 133 -1.84 -14.00 -10.32
C ASP A 133 -1.61 -12.97 -9.22
N VAL A 134 -1.97 -13.30 -7.96
CA VAL A 134 -1.64 -12.47 -6.80
C VAL A 134 -0.13 -12.33 -6.64
N VAL A 135 0.61 -13.44 -6.70
CA VAL A 135 2.07 -13.42 -6.59
C VAL A 135 2.71 -12.63 -7.72
N ARG A 136 2.24 -12.80 -8.96
CA ARG A 136 2.73 -12.04 -10.12
C ARG A 136 2.52 -10.53 -9.92
N SER A 137 1.31 -10.12 -9.56
CA SER A 137 0.99 -8.71 -9.34
C SER A 137 1.84 -8.07 -8.23
N ILE A 138 2.15 -8.82 -7.17
CA ILE A 138 3.04 -8.35 -6.10
C ILE A 138 4.48 -8.22 -6.61
N ALA A 139 4.96 -9.19 -7.40
CA ALA A 139 6.31 -9.16 -7.95
C ALA A 139 6.50 -7.97 -8.90
N GLU A 140 5.59 -7.78 -9.84
CA GLU A 140 5.58 -6.64 -10.78
C GLU A 140 5.64 -5.30 -10.03
N ALA A 141 4.85 -5.16 -8.95
CA ALA A 141 4.85 -3.96 -8.12
C ALA A 141 6.19 -3.64 -7.40
N THR A 142 7.14 -4.58 -7.39
CA THR A 142 8.46 -4.40 -6.77
C THR A 142 9.62 -4.37 -7.76
N GLU A 143 9.35 -4.67 -9.03
CA GLU A 143 10.36 -4.79 -10.09
C GLU A 143 10.39 -3.55 -11.02
N ASP A 144 9.37 -2.69 -10.95
CA ASP A 144 9.28 -1.39 -11.64
C ASP A 144 10.16 -0.28 -10.98
#